data_AF-A0A955RDF0-F1
#
_entry.id   AF-A0A955RDF0-F1
#
_cell.length_a   1.000
_cell.length_b   1.000
_cell.length_c   1.000
_cell.angle_alpha   90.00
_cell.angle_beta   90.00
_cell.angle_gamma   90.00
#
_symmetry.space_group_name_H-M   'P 1'
#
loop_
_entity.id
_entity.type
_entity.pdbx_description
1 polymer ?
#
loop_
_entity_poly.entity_id
_entity_poly.type
_entity_poly.pdbx_seq_one_letter_code
_entity_poly.pdbx_strand_id
1 'polypeptide(L)'
;MRHFLTHRLPGAERRFARDDFARIRVLYERWSPGFDWPDAEFERTREAYRMPGSLTAALGYYRFLSPRRTPGLRARIGVPTLIVGGLTDGVATREDFEGSRARFTGEVRVEMVPGGHFLHREHPEAFLGVLLDFLGPV
;
A
#
# COMPACT_ATOMS: atom_id res chain seq x y z
N MET A 1 -3.28 9.19 -7.58
CA MET A 1 -3.71 10.43 -6.87
C MET A 1 -5.22 10.65 -6.73
N ARG A 2 -6.09 10.37 -7.73
CA ARG A 2 -7.53 10.75 -7.68
C ARG A 2 -8.33 10.20 -6.48
N HIS A 3 -7.98 9.03 -5.96
CA HIS A 3 -8.69 8.43 -4.83
C HIS A 3 -8.44 9.17 -3.50
N PHE A 4 -7.22 9.69 -3.27
CA PHE A 4 -6.86 10.48 -2.08
C PHE A 4 -7.71 11.74 -1.87
N LEU A 5 -8.21 12.32 -2.97
CA LEU A 5 -9.10 13.48 -2.93
C LEU A 5 -10.55 13.03 -2.70
N THR A 6 -11.01 12.00 -3.42
CA THR A 6 -12.40 11.53 -3.31
C THR A 6 -12.76 10.98 -1.94
N HIS A 7 -11.80 10.41 -1.22
CA HIS A 7 -12.02 9.80 0.10
C HIS A 7 -12.14 10.82 1.25
N ARG A 8 -11.82 12.09 0.98
CA ARG A 8 -11.97 13.18 1.95
C ARG A 8 -13.37 13.79 1.93
N LEU A 9 -14.10 13.64 0.83
CA LEU A 9 -15.36 14.35 0.60
C LEU A 9 -16.52 13.75 1.40
N PRO A 10 -17.56 14.54 1.72
CA PRO A 10 -18.81 14.02 2.28
C PRO A 10 -19.37 12.86 1.44
N GLY A 11 -19.86 11.82 2.10
CA GLY A 11 -20.38 10.62 1.44
C GLY A 11 -19.33 9.70 0.81
N ALA A 12 -18.03 9.89 1.09
CA ALA A 12 -16.97 8.99 0.61
C ALA A 12 -17.22 7.52 0.95
N GLU A 13 -17.70 7.22 2.16
CA GLU A 13 -18.02 5.86 2.61
C GLU A 13 -19.15 5.25 1.79
N ARG A 14 -20.26 5.98 1.62
CA ARG A 14 -21.38 5.57 0.74
C ARG A 14 -20.93 5.31 -0.70
N ARG A 15 -20.05 6.16 -1.24
CA ARG A 15 -19.53 6.02 -2.60
C ARG A 15 -18.59 4.82 -2.74
N PHE A 16 -17.79 4.53 -1.71
CA PHE A 16 -16.89 3.38 -1.71
C PHE A 16 -17.66 2.06 -1.56
N ALA A 17 -18.73 2.04 -0.76
CA ALA A 17 -19.59 0.88 -0.55
C ALA A 17 -20.58 0.61 -1.70
N ARG A 18 -20.71 1.53 -2.65
CA ARG A 18 -21.67 1.41 -3.77
C ARG A 18 -21.41 0.14 -4.58
N ASP A 19 -22.50 -0.47 -5.08
CA ASP A 19 -22.49 -1.66 -5.94
C ASP A 19 -21.69 -2.81 -5.28
N ASP A 20 -21.96 -3.04 -4.00
CA ASP A 20 -21.26 -4.01 -3.14
C ASP A 20 -19.73 -3.90 -3.22
N PHE A 21 -19.22 -2.69 -3.02
CA PHE A 21 -17.78 -2.40 -3.09
C PHE A 21 -17.11 -2.75 -4.43
N ALA A 22 -17.83 -2.68 -5.55
CA ALA A 22 -17.29 -2.95 -6.90
C ALA A 22 -15.96 -2.21 -7.19
N ARG A 23 -15.74 -1.06 -6.55
CA ARG A 23 -14.51 -0.26 -6.69
C ARG A 23 -13.25 -0.99 -6.19
N ILE A 24 -13.35 -1.98 -5.30
CA ILE A 24 -12.17 -2.72 -4.80
C ILE A 24 -11.43 -3.38 -5.96
N ARG A 25 -12.15 -4.08 -6.85
CA ARG A 25 -11.57 -4.74 -8.02
C ARG A 25 -10.82 -3.76 -8.91
N VAL A 26 -11.46 -2.62 -9.22
CA VAL A 26 -10.86 -1.53 -10.01
C VAL A 26 -9.59 -0.97 -9.35
N LEU A 27 -9.52 -0.92 -8.01
CA LEU A 27 -8.33 -0.46 -7.30
C LEU A 27 -7.20 -1.48 -7.39
N TYR A 28 -7.50 -2.76 -7.15
CA TYR A 28 -6.53 -3.86 -7.20
C TYR A 28 -5.93 -4.00 -8.60
N GLU A 29 -6.75 -4.03 -9.65
CA GLU A 29 -6.29 -4.13 -11.04
C GLU A 29 -5.41 -2.92 -11.44
N ARG A 30 -5.71 -1.73 -10.91
CA ARG A 30 -4.88 -0.54 -11.15
C ARG A 30 -3.56 -0.60 -10.39
N TRP A 31 -3.58 -1.09 -9.15
CA TRP A 31 -2.42 -1.12 -8.26
C TRP A 31 -1.47 -2.27 -8.60
N SER A 32 -2.02 -3.38 -9.07
CA SER A 32 -1.34 -4.60 -9.45
C SER A 32 -1.75 -5.03 -10.86
N PRO A 33 -1.31 -4.27 -11.88
CA PRO A 33 -1.70 -4.55 -13.26
C PRO A 33 -1.13 -5.90 -13.73
N GLY A 34 -1.98 -6.69 -14.38
CA GLY A 34 -1.59 -7.99 -14.95
C GLY A 34 -1.60 -9.16 -13.96
N PHE A 35 -1.92 -8.93 -12.69
CA PHE A 35 -2.12 -10.02 -11.73
C PHE A 35 -3.58 -10.49 -11.72
N ASP A 36 -3.77 -11.80 -11.87
CA ASP A 36 -5.10 -12.42 -11.82
C ASP A 36 -5.48 -12.71 -10.36
N TRP A 37 -6.24 -11.79 -9.79
CA TRP A 37 -6.68 -11.90 -8.40
C TRP A 37 -7.82 -12.91 -8.25
N PRO A 38 -7.70 -13.91 -7.35
CA PRO A 38 -8.78 -14.85 -7.10
C PRO A 38 -9.99 -14.13 -6.50
N ASP A 39 -11.20 -14.55 -6.87
CA ASP A 39 -12.45 -13.92 -6.41
C ASP A 39 -12.60 -13.90 -4.88
N ALA A 40 -12.08 -14.93 -4.21
CA ALA A 40 -12.03 -15.02 -2.75
C ALA A 40 -11.27 -13.85 -2.10
N GLU A 41 -10.33 -13.22 -2.81
CA GLU A 41 -9.63 -12.04 -2.31
C GLU A 41 -10.56 -10.83 -2.19
N PHE A 42 -11.40 -10.64 -3.19
CA PHE A 42 -12.38 -9.57 -3.20
C PHE A 42 -13.48 -9.81 -2.16
N GLU A 43 -13.92 -11.06 -1.97
CA GLU A 43 -14.90 -11.38 -0.93
C GLU A 43 -14.37 -11.10 0.48
N ARG A 44 -13.14 -11.56 0.79
CA ARG A 44 -12.52 -11.29 2.10
C ARG A 44 -12.35 -9.79 2.34
N THR A 45 -11.97 -9.04 1.30
CA THR A 45 -11.86 -7.58 1.39
C THR A 45 -13.22 -6.91 1.60
N ARG A 46 -14.28 -7.37 0.92
CA ARG A 46 -15.65 -6.90 1.14
C ARG A 46 -16.11 -7.13 2.58
N GLU A 47 -15.91 -8.34 3.09
CA GLU A 47 -16.28 -8.70 4.46
C GLU A 47 -15.58 -7.80 5.47
N ALA A 48 -14.27 -7.58 5.31
CA ALA A 48 -13.51 -6.66 6.16
C ALA A 48 -14.09 -5.23 6.13
N TYR A 49 -14.54 -4.73 4.99
CA TYR A 49 -15.16 -3.40 4.89
C TYR A 49 -16.61 -3.33 5.42
N ARG A 50 -17.34 -4.44 5.46
CA ARG A 50 -18.69 -4.50 6.06
C ARG A 50 -18.64 -4.42 7.59
N MET A 51 -17.50 -4.74 8.21
CA MET A 51 -17.36 -4.65 9.66
C MET A 51 -17.61 -3.22 10.17
N PRO A 52 -18.40 -3.04 11.26
CA PRO A 52 -18.69 -1.73 11.82
C PRO A 52 -17.42 -0.91 12.08
N GLY A 53 -17.39 0.33 11.58
CA GLY A 53 -16.25 1.25 11.73
C GLY A 53 -15.08 1.02 10.77
N SER A 54 -15.03 -0.11 10.06
CA SER A 54 -13.92 -0.44 9.15
C SER A 54 -13.77 0.59 8.01
N LEU A 55 -14.86 0.93 7.33
CA LEU A 55 -14.84 1.97 6.29
C LEU A 55 -14.45 3.35 6.84
N THR A 56 -14.94 3.70 8.03
CA THR A 56 -14.60 4.96 8.67
C THR A 56 -13.10 5.00 9.00
N ALA A 57 -12.52 3.90 9.47
CA ALA A 57 -11.08 3.81 9.74
C ALA A 57 -10.26 3.88 8.42
N ALA A 58 -10.64 3.09 7.42
CA ALA A 58 -9.94 3.00 6.14
C ALA A 58 -9.99 4.30 5.34
N LEU A 59 -11.08 5.06 5.41
CA LEU A 59 -11.18 6.35 4.74
C LEU A 59 -10.78 7.53 5.63
N GLY A 60 -10.77 7.32 6.96
CA GLY A 60 -10.52 8.34 7.97
C GLY A 60 -9.14 8.97 7.84
N TYR A 61 -8.09 8.17 7.57
CA TYR A 61 -6.74 8.71 7.45
C TYR A 61 -6.61 9.72 6.30
N TYR A 62 -7.38 9.57 5.21
CA TYR A 62 -7.40 10.56 4.14
C TYR A 62 -7.97 11.90 4.63
N ARG A 63 -8.97 11.89 5.53
CA ARG A 63 -9.53 13.14 6.10
C ARG A 63 -8.49 13.89 6.94
N PHE A 64 -7.65 13.15 7.66
CA PHE A 64 -6.59 13.70 8.51
C PHE A 64 -5.26 13.96 7.79
N LEU A 65 -5.15 13.59 6.51
CA LEU A 65 -3.91 13.76 5.76
C LEU A 65 -3.64 15.26 5.50
N SER A 66 -2.85 15.90 6.34
CA SER A 66 -2.49 17.31 6.24
C SER A 66 -1.20 17.52 5.44
N PRO A 67 -1.09 18.57 4.61
CA PRO A 67 0.20 18.95 4.02
C PRO A 67 1.22 19.37 5.09
N ARG A 68 0.75 19.80 6.28
CA ARG A 68 1.61 20.10 7.42
C ARG A 68 2.03 18.78 8.08
N ARG A 69 3.26 18.36 7.81
CA ARG A 69 3.86 17.19 8.47
C ARG A 69 3.94 17.44 9.97
N THR A 70 3.57 16.47 10.79
CA THR A 70 3.82 16.50 12.24
C THR A 70 5.32 16.27 12.52
N PRO A 71 5.84 16.57 13.73
CA PRO A 71 7.23 16.26 14.08
C PRO A 71 7.60 14.79 13.83
N GLY A 72 6.70 13.84 14.17
CA GLY A 72 6.90 12.42 13.91
C GLY A 72 7.08 12.09 12.42
N LEU A 73 6.29 12.71 11.54
CA LEU A 73 6.45 12.54 10.08
C LEU A 73 7.73 13.18 9.52
N ARG A 74 8.39 14.05 10.28
CA ARG A 74 9.69 14.64 9.91
C ARG A 74 10.89 13.87 10.44
N ALA A 75 10.71 13.05 11.48
CA ALA A 75 11.78 12.21 12.02
C ALA A 75 12.39 11.33 10.91
N ARG A 76 13.71 11.17 10.94
CA ARG A 76 14.41 10.23 10.08
C ARG A 76 14.61 8.92 10.84
N ILE A 77 14.62 7.81 10.11
CA ILE A 77 14.76 6.46 10.68
C ILE A 77 16.25 6.07 10.67
N GLY A 78 16.78 5.70 11.84
CA GLY A 78 18.21 5.39 12.02
C GLY A 78 18.56 3.91 12.07
N VAL A 79 17.57 3.02 12.13
CA VAL A 79 17.80 1.56 12.16
C VAL A 79 18.00 1.00 10.74
N PRO A 80 18.72 -0.13 10.58
CA PRO A 80 18.78 -0.83 9.29
C PRO A 80 17.38 -1.05 8.74
N THR A 81 17.17 -0.72 7.47
CA THR A 81 15.84 -0.79 6.84
C THR A 81 15.91 -1.43 5.47
N LEU A 82 15.02 -2.40 5.24
CA LEU A 82 14.68 -2.90 3.91
C LEU A 82 13.40 -2.23 3.40
N ILE A 83 13.45 -1.73 2.17
CA ILE A 83 12.33 -1.18 1.42
C ILE A 83 12.13 -2.05 0.20
N VAL A 84 10.94 -2.62 0.05
CA VAL A 84 10.62 -3.50 -1.10
C VAL A 84 9.52 -2.88 -1.93
N GLY A 85 9.76 -2.74 -3.24
CA GLY A 85 8.82 -2.20 -4.21
C GLY A 85 8.53 -3.18 -5.36
N GLY A 86 7.34 -3.07 -5.95
CA GLY A 86 6.94 -3.88 -7.10
C GLY A 86 7.42 -3.26 -8.41
N LEU A 87 7.97 -4.06 -9.32
CA LEU A 87 8.43 -3.59 -10.64
C LEU A 87 7.30 -3.02 -11.50
N THR A 88 6.06 -3.47 -11.28
CA THR A 88 4.86 -3.03 -12.00
C THR A 88 3.87 -2.29 -11.08
N ASP A 89 4.34 -1.71 -9.97
CA ASP A 89 3.48 -0.97 -9.03
C ASP A 89 2.78 0.21 -9.74
N GLY A 90 1.44 0.19 -9.76
CA GLY A 90 0.63 1.23 -10.38
C GLY A 90 0.42 2.50 -9.54
N VAL A 91 1.08 2.60 -8.39
CA VAL A 91 0.97 3.68 -7.40
C VAL A 91 2.26 4.45 -7.23
N ALA A 92 3.39 3.76 -7.12
CA ALA A 92 4.71 4.34 -6.87
C ALA A 92 5.75 3.79 -7.86
N THR A 93 6.65 4.65 -8.33
CA THR A 93 7.70 4.24 -9.26
C THR A 93 8.95 3.76 -8.53
N ARG A 94 9.87 3.10 -9.24
CA ARG A 94 11.20 2.75 -8.71
C ARG A 94 11.91 3.97 -8.11
N GLU A 95 11.80 5.12 -8.75
CA GLU A 95 12.40 6.37 -8.29
C GLU A 95 11.78 6.87 -6.98
N ASP A 96 10.47 6.65 -6.76
CA ASP A 96 9.82 6.96 -5.48
C ASP A 96 10.40 6.09 -4.35
N PHE A 97 10.57 4.79 -4.61
CA PHE A 97 11.18 3.86 -3.64
C PHE A 97 12.64 4.22 -3.36
N GLU A 98 13.45 4.50 -4.37
CA GLU A 98 14.85 4.92 -4.18
C GLU A 98 14.95 6.29 -3.49
N GLY A 99 14.11 7.25 -3.87
CA GLY A 99 14.06 8.58 -3.27
C GLY A 99 13.68 8.56 -1.79
N SER A 100 12.97 7.52 -1.34
CA SER A 100 12.60 7.34 0.07
C SER A 100 13.82 7.23 1.00
N ARG A 101 15.00 6.82 0.49
CA ARG A 101 16.28 6.78 1.23
C ARG A 101 16.59 8.09 1.95
N ALA A 102 16.17 9.24 1.40
CA ALA A 102 16.38 10.56 2.03
C ALA A 102 15.67 10.73 3.39
N ARG A 103 14.81 9.77 3.78
CA ARG A 103 14.11 9.72 5.06
C ARG A 103 14.85 8.90 6.12
N PHE A 104 16.01 8.36 5.79
CA PHE A 104 16.79 7.49 6.67
C PHE A 104 18.16 8.09 6.96
N THR A 105 18.71 7.73 8.12
CA THR A 105 20.10 8.03 8.51
C THR A 105 20.91 6.76 8.75
N GLY A 106 20.26 5.61 8.87
CA GLY A 106 20.91 4.29 8.94
C GLY A 106 21.10 3.65 7.56
N GLU A 107 21.56 2.40 7.56
CA GLU A 107 21.67 1.59 6.35
C GLU A 107 20.28 1.35 5.74
N VAL A 108 20.17 1.56 4.43
CA VAL A 108 18.93 1.30 3.68
C VAL A 108 19.25 0.43 2.48
N ARG A 109 18.49 -0.66 2.36
CA ARG A 109 18.43 -1.49 1.17
C ARG A 109 17.09 -1.27 0.49
N VAL A 110 17.12 -0.93 -0.80
CA VAL A 110 15.92 -0.82 -1.64
C VAL A 110 15.97 -1.96 -2.63
N GLU A 111 14.92 -2.77 -2.68
CA GLU A 111 14.84 -3.94 -3.54
C GLU A 111 13.55 -3.89 -4.36
N MET A 112 13.68 -4.13 -5.65
CA MET A 112 12.54 -4.15 -6.57
C MET A 112 12.31 -5.58 -7.01
N VAL A 113 11.12 -6.12 -6.75
CA VAL A 113 10.75 -7.50 -7.06
C VAL A 113 9.61 -7.55 -8.08
N PRO A 114 9.37 -8.69 -8.75
CA PRO A 114 8.20 -8.85 -9.61
C PRO A 114 6.88 -8.52 -8.88
N GLY A 115 5.91 -8.00 -9.62
CA GLY A 115 4.58 -7.67 -9.11
C GLY A 115 4.31 -6.18 -8.99
N GLY A 116 3.05 -5.86 -8.70
CA GLY A 116 2.59 -4.50 -8.47
C GLY A 116 2.62 -4.09 -7.00
N HIS A 117 1.60 -3.34 -6.59
CA HIS A 117 1.55 -2.74 -5.25
C HIS A 117 1.46 -3.77 -4.12
N PHE A 118 0.92 -4.95 -4.40
CA PHE A 118 0.79 -6.05 -3.46
C PHE A 118 1.78 -7.17 -3.77
N LEU A 119 3.01 -6.82 -4.19
CA LEU A 119 4.08 -7.75 -4.57
C LEU A 119 4.25 -8.96 -3.64
N HIS A 120 4.07 -8.77 -2.33
CA HIS A 120 4.22 -9.84 -1.32
C HIS A 120 3.14 -10.92 -1.41
N ARG A 121 2.01 -10.59 -2.04
CA ARG A 121 0.91 -11.49 -2.33
C ARG A 121 0.97 -12.05 -3.73
N GLU A 122 1.48 -11.26 -4.67
CA GLU A 122 1.59 -11.62 -6.08
C GLU A 122 2.76 -12.59 -6.33
N HIS A 123 3.89 -12.35 -5.67
CA HIS A 123 5.13 -13.12 -5.78
C HIS A 123 5.73 -13.36 -4.38
N PRO A 124 5.07 -14.19 -3.56
CA PRO A 124 5.49 -14.39 -2.17
C PRO A 124 6.91 -14.93 -2.04
N GLU A 125 7.36 -15.81 -2.95
CA GLU A 125 8.71 -16.37 -2.93
C GLU A 125 9.78 -15.31 -3.17
N ALA A 126 9.55 -14.40 -4.13
CA ALA A 126 10.48 -13.31 -4.43
C ALA A 126 10.57 -12.32 -3.26
N PHE A 127 9.42 -11.97 -2.66
CA PHE A 127 9.38 -11.12 -1.47
C PHE A 127 10.08 -11.77 -0.27
N LEU A 128 9.77 -13.03 0.02
CA LEU A 128 10.35 -13.77 1.14
C LEU A 128 11.86 -13.95 0.97
N GLY A 129 12.35 -14.20 -0.24
CA GLY A 129 13.79 -14.29 -0.51
C GLY A 129 14.54 -13.03 -0.08
N VAL A 130 14.03 -11.85 -0.49
CA VAL A 130 14.63 -10.57 -0.11
C VAL A 130 14.49 -10.28 1.38
N LEU A 131 13.32 -10.59 1.97
CA LEU A 131 13.07 -10.36 3.39
C LEU A 131 13.99 -11.22 4.28
N LEU A 132 14.10 -12.51 3.99
CA LEU A 132 14.90 -13.44 4.80
C LEU A 132 16.40 -13.15 4.67
N ASP A 133 16.87 -12.79 3.47
CA ASP A 133 18.25 -12.35 3.26
C ASP A 133 18.59 -11.10 4.10
N PHE A 134 17.66 -10.16 4.22
CA PHE A 134 17.83 -8.98 5.08
C PHE A 134 17.82 -9.30 6.59
N LEU A 135 16.94 -10.21 7.02
CA LEU A 135 16.87 -10.60 8.44
C LEU A 135 18.10 -11.41 8.88
N GLY A 136 18.78 -12.07 7.93
CA GLY A 136 19.91 -12.93 8.20
C GLY A 136 19.50 -14.27 8.86
N PRO A 137 20.47 -15.12 9.21
CA PRO A 137 20.20 -16.35 9.93
C PRO A 137 19.58 -16.06 11.31
N VAL A 138 18.54 -16.83 11.66
CA VAL A 138 17.89 -16.83 12.97
C VAL A 138 18.68 -17.68 13.96
#